data_AF-A0A1F8PLI2-F1
#
_entry.id   AF-A0A1F8PLI2-F1
#
_cell.length_a   1.000
_cell.length_b   1.000
_cell.length_c   1.000
_cell.angle_alpha   90.00
_cell.angle_beta   90.00
_cell.angle_gamma   90.00
#
_symmetry.space_group_name_H-M   'P 1'
#
loop_
_entity.id
_entity.type
_entity.pdbx_description
1 polymer ?
#
loop_
_entity_poly.entity_id
_entity_poly.type
_entity_poly.pdbx_seq_one_letter_code
_entity_poly.pdbx_strand_id
1 'polypeptide(L)' 'MTRGYRIRKLNQAYFAFHGTYADSPASISPIGVELRKLRSQSASLKDFMDTVSGMTSREDLAASVRYE' A
#
# COMPACT_ATOMS: atom_id res chain seq x y z
N MET A 1 24.79 16.06 -22.55
CA MET A 1 25.61 14.85 -22.30
C MET A 1 24.91 14.00 -21.25
N THR A 2 24.19 12.96 -21.66
CA THR A 2 23.57 12.00 -20.73
C THR A 2 24.65 11.04 -20.24
N ARG A 3 25.01 11.11 -18.95
CA ARG A 3 25.91 10.14 -18.33
C ARG A 3 25.13 8.83 -18.15
N GLY A 4 25.42 7.84 -18.98
CA GLY A 4 24.75 6.53 -18.95
C GLY A 4 25.19 5.72 -17.72
N TYR A 5 24.38 5.71 -16.67
CA TYR A 5 24.61 4.84 -15.51
C TYR A 5 23.92 3.49 -15.73
N ARG A 6 24.70 2.40 -15.70
CA ARG A 6 24.17 1.02 -15.70
C ARG A 6 23.56 0.69 -14.34
N ILE A 7 22.31 1.08 -14.13
CA ILE A 7 21.54 0.72 -12.93
C ILE A 7 21.17 -0.77 -13.04
N ARG A 8 21.72 -1.62 -12.17
CA ARG A 8 21.41 -3.06 -12.16
C ARG A 8 20.06 -3.39 -11.50
N LYS A 9 19.64 -2.64 -10.47
CA LYS A 9 18.33 -2.74 -9.81
C LYS A 9 18.08 -1.47 -9.00
N LEU A 10 16.95 -0.81 -9.22
CA LEU A 10 16.56 0.38 -8.45
C LEU A 10 15.95 -0.08 -7.12
N ASN A 11 16.56 0.29 -6.00
CA ASN A 11 15.99 0.01 -4.68
C ASN A 11 14.94 1.08 -4.35
N GLN A 12 13.67 0.74 -4.53
CA GLN A 12 12.53 1.64 -4.23
C GLN A 12 12.52 2.07 -2.76
N ALA A 13 12.92 1.19 -1.83
CA ALA A 13 12.97 1.52 -0.40
C ALA A 13 14.05 2.55 -0.08
N TYR A 14 15.17 2.55 -0.82
CA TYR A 14 16.20 3.60 -0.66
C TYR A 14 15.63 4.99 -0.94
N PHE A 15 14.81 5.14 -1.99
CA PHE A 15 14.14 6.41 -2.27
C PHE A 15 13.05 6.73 -1.25
N ALA A 16 12.38 5.72 -0.68
CA ALA A 16 11.41 5.87 0.40
C ALA A 16 11.98 6.53 1.68
N PHE A 17 13.28 6.36 1.92
CA PHE A 17 13.96 6.93 3.10
C PHE A 17 14.80 8.19 2.79
N HIS A 18 15.08 8.51 1.52
CA HIS A 18 16.04 9.55 1.12
C HIS A 18 15.51 10.59 0.10
N GLY A 19 14.21 10.65 -0.17
CA GLY A 19 13.62 11.65 -1.08
C GLY A 19 12.12 11.44 -1.32
N THR A 20 11.57 12.14 -2.31
CA THR A 20 10.15 12.36 -2.68
C THR A 20 9.32 11.11 -3.03
N TYR A 21 9.63 9.95 -2.46
CA TYR A 21 8.82 8.75 -2.60
C TYR A 21 7.43 9.04 -2.02
N ALA A 22 6.41 8.96 -2.87
CA ALA A 22 5.03 9.38 -2.58
C ALA A 22 4.80 10.89 -2.34
N ASP A 23 5.77 11.77 -2.61
CA ASP A 23 5.58 13.24 -2.51
C ASP A 23 4.84 13.83 -3.74
N SER A 24 4.50 12.99 -4.72
CA SER A 24 3.48 13.31 -5.72
C SER A 24 2.12 12.84 -5.20
N PRO A 25 1.15 13.73 -4.91
CA PRO A 25 -0.18 13.38 -4.44
C PRO A 25 -1.06 12.70 -5.52
N ALA A 26 -0.48 12.30 -6.65
CA ALA A 26 -1.20 11.73 -7.78
C ALA A 26 -1.83 10.36 -7.49
N SER A 27 -1.41 9.66 -6.42
CA SER A 27 -2.02 8.38 -6.04
C SER A 27 -3.22 8.60 -5.11
N ILE A 28 -4.37 8.94 -5.70
CA ILE A 28 -5.68 8.99 -5.03
C ILE A 28 -6.28 7.58 -4.83
N SER A 29 -5.45 6.61 -4.47
CA SER A 29 -5.89 5.22 -4.39
C SER A 29 -6.90 5.01 -3.25
N PRO A 30 -8.07 4.40 -3.51
CA PRO A 30 -9.06 4.11 -2.47
C PRO A 30 -8.56 3.09 -1.44
N ILE A 31 -7.48 2.36 -1.76
CA ILE A 31 -6.91 1.30 -0.92
C ILE A 31 -6.59 1.80 0.50
N GLY A 32 -6.01 3.00 0.63
CA GLY A 32 -5.65 3.53 1.93
C GLY A 32 -6.86 3.82 2.83
N VAL A 33 -7.95 4.32 2.24
CA VAL A 33 -9.20 4.57 2.96
C VAL A 33 -9.86 3.26 3.37
N GLU A 34 -9.90 2.30 2.46
CA GLU A 34 -10.49 0.99 2.68
C GLU A 34 -9.73 0.16 3.72
N LEU A 35 -8.39 0.17 3.70
CA LEU A 35 -7.59 -0.50 4.73
C LEU A 35 -7.82 0.11 6.12
N ARG A 36 -7.97 1.43 6.21
CA ARG A 36 -8.34 2.09 7.49
C ARG A 36 -9.72 1.66 7.96
N LYS A 37 -10.69 1.57 7.05
CA LYS A 37 -12.05 1.11 7.37
C LYS A 37 -12.07 -0.37 7.79
N LEU A 38 -11.36 -1.23 7.08
CA LEU A 38 -11.21 -2.63 7.44
C LEU A 38 -10.55 -2.77 8.83
N ARG A 39 -9.53 -1.94 9.11
CA ARG A 39 -8.86 -1.90 10.41
C ARG A 39 -9.82 -1.51 11.54
N SER A 40 -10.72 -0.55 11.32
CA SER A 40 -11.73 -0.15 12.32
C SER A 40 -12.84 -1.18 12.50
N GLN A 41 -13.08 -2.04 11.50
CA GLN A 41 -14.05 -3.14 11.56
C GLN A 41 -13.50 -4.41 12.23
N SER A 42 -12.19 -4.47 12.46
CA SER A 42 -11.53 -5.63 13.05
C SER A 42 -11.53 -5.55 14.59
N ALA A 43 -11.86 -6.66 15.26
CA ALA A 43 -11.93 -6.72 16.73
C ALA A 43 -10.56 -6.51 17.42
N SER A 44 -9.47 -6.91 16.76
CA SER A 44 -8.11 -6.70 17.23
C SER A 44 -7.13 -6.42 16.09
N LEU A 45 -5.90 -6.04 16.44
CA LEU A 45 -4.82 -5.92 15.44
C LEU A 45 -4.46 -7.28 14.84
N LYS A 46 -4.51 -8.35 15.63
CA LYS A 46 -4.24 -9.71 15.16
C LYS A 46 -5.28 -10.12 14.11
N ASP A 47 -6.57 -9.91 14.39
CA ASP A 47 -7.64 -10.27 13.45
C ASP A 47 -7.53 -9.49 12.14
N PHE A 48 -7.15 -8.22 12.23
CA PHE A 48 -6.86 -7.40 11.05
C PHE A 48 -5.71 -7.99 10.23
N MET A 49 -4.57 -8.31 10.88
CA MET A 49 -3.40 -8.90 10.22
C MET A 49 -3.70 -10.26 9.58
N ASP A 50 -4.39 -11.14 10.30
CA ASP A 50 -4.80 -12.46 9.79
C ASP A 50 -5.68 -12.30 8.54
N THR A 51 -6.63 -11.36 8.58
CA THR A 51 -7.53 -11.06 7.44
C THR A 51 -6.77 -10.54 6.22
N VAL A 52 -5.89 -9.54 6.37
CA VAL A 52 -5.16 -8.96 5.23
C VAL A 52 -4.07 -9.88 4.69
N SER A 53 -3.53 -10.78 5.52
CA SER A 53 -2.46 -11.70 5.12
C SER A 53 -2.88 -12.69 4.02
N GLY A 54 -4.18 -12.97 3.91
CA GLY A 54 -4.75 -13.84 2.88
C GLY A 54 -5.12 -13.12 1.58
N MET A 55 -5.02 -11.79 1.52
CA MET A 55 -5.41 -11.02 0.35
C MET A 55 -4.31 -11.07 -0.72
N THR A 56 -4.71 -11.40 -1.94
CA THR A 56 -3.79 -11.49 -3.10
C THR A 56 -4.16 -10.53 -4.22
N SER A 57 -5.35 -9.93 -4.12
CA SER A 57 -5.95 -9.08 -5.15
C SER A 57 -6.62 -7.84 -4.56
N ARG A 58 -6.98 -6.89 -5.43
CA ARG A 58 -7.70 -5.68 -5.03
C ARG A 58 -9.14 -6.00 -4.63
N GLU A 59 -9.70 -7.02 -5.25
CA GLU A 59 -11.05 -7.52 -5.09
C GLU A 59 -11.25 -8.13 -3.70
N ASP A 60 -10.24 -8.82 -3.16
CA ASP A 60 -10.28 -9.38 -1.80
C ASP A 60 -10.50 -8.28 -0.75
N LEU A 61 -9.81 -7.14 -0.91
CA LEU A 61 -9.98 -5.98 -0.06
C LEU A 61 -11.38 -5.37 -0.22
N ALA A 62 -11.86 -5.21 -1.46
CA ALA A 62 -13.18 -4.65 -1.71
C ALA A 62 -14.31 -5.50 -1.10
N ALA A 63 -14.19 -6.82 -1.17
CA ALA A 63 -15.16 -7.77 -0.61
C ALA A 63 -15.13 -7.83 0.93
N SER A 64 -13.99 -7.51 1.54
CA SER A 64 -13.82 -7.59 3.00
C SER A 64 -14.29 -6.35 3.74
N VAL A 65 -14.43 -5.21 3.06
CA VAL A 65 -14.86 -3.95 3.65
C VAL A 65 -16.38 -3.84 3.63
N ARG A 66 -17.00 -3.66 4.80
CA ARG A 66 -18.45 -3.42 4.88
C ARG A 66 -18.76 -1.93 4.68
N TYR A 67 -19.74 -1.62 3.84
CA TYR A 67 -20.31 -0.29 3.72
C TYR A 67 -21.64 -0.24 4.47
N GLU A 68 -21.84 0.81 5.26
CA GLU A 68 -23.11 1.07 5.95
C GLU A 68 -24.09 1.73 4.99
#